data_AF-A0A497I2Y7-F1
#
_entry.id   AF-A0A497I2Y7-F1
#
_cell.length_a   1.000
_cell.length_b   1.000
_cell.length_c   1.000
_cell.angle_alpha   90.00
_cell.angle_beta   90.00
_cell.angle_gamma   90.00
#
_symmetry.space_group_name_H-M   'P 1'
#
loop_
_entity.id
_entity.type
_entity.pdbx_description
1 polymer ?
#
loop_
_entity_poly.entity_id
_entity_poly.type
_entity_poly.pdbx_seq_one_letter_code
_entity_poly.pdbx_strand_id
1 'polypeptide(L)' 'MSGISLIEKLKSQGALTLSNRMKRPCPDCGRLLRRGKDNTKWFCDNPECPVIYVIFDPLWLEPIKIARESRRRER' A
#
# COMPACT_ATOMS: atom_id res chain seq x y z
N MET A 1 -35.60 -1.91 18.22
CA MET A 1 -34.23 -2.41 18.41
C MET A 1 -34.08 -3.63 17.52
N SER A 2 -33.58 -3.47 16.29
CA SER A 2 -33.31 -4.60 15.39
C SER A 2 -31.85 -4.53 14.96
N GLY A 3 -31.17 -5.63 15.20
CA GLY A 3 -29.72 -5.78 15.19
C GLY A 3 -29.08 -5.32 13.90
N ILE A 4 -27.98 -4.62 14.08
CA ILE A 4 -27.08 -4.14 13.04
C ILE A 4 -26.53 -5.36 12.31
N SER A 5 -26.86 -5.54 11.02
CA SER A 5 -26.09 -6.46 10.16
C SER A 5 -24.75 -5.80 9.87
N LEU A 6 -23.80 -6.01 10.78
CA LEU A 6 -22.41 -5.53 10.74
C LEU A 6 -21.67 -5.91 9.43
N ILE A 7 -22.24 -6.85 8.68
CA ILE A 7 -21.68 -7.46 7.48
C ILE A 7 -21.78 -6.51 6.26
N GLU A 8 -22.81 -5.67 6.16
CA GLU A 8 -22.99 -4.78 5.00
C GLU A 8 -22.04 -3.58 5.00
N LYS A 9 -21.55 -3.16 6.17
CA LYS A 9 -20.60 -2.03 6.30
C LYS A 9 -19.17 -2.39 5.92
N LEU A 10 -18.82 -3.69 5.89
CA LEU A 10 -17.47 -4.17 5.58
C LEU A 10 -17.22 -4.35 4.07
N LYS A 11 -18.25 -4.31 3.22
CA LYS A 11 -18.10 -4.46 1.77
C LYS A 11 -17.51 -3.23 1.06
N SER A 12 -17.52 -2.05 1.70
CA SER A 12 -16.94 -0.84 1.11
C SER A 12 -15.43 -0.69 1.33
N GLN A 13 -14.79 -1.57 2.12
CA GLN A 13 -13.34 -1.50 2.40
C GLN A 13 -12.61 -2.86 2.40
N GLY A 14 -13.32 -3.98 2.19
CA GLY A 14 -12.80 -5.32 2.46
C GLY A 14 -12.65 -6.24 1.25
N ALA A 15 -12.61 -5.72 0.02
CA ALA A 15 -12.27 -6.55 -1.16
C ALA A 15 -10.75 -6.85 -1.24
N LEU A 16 -10.13 -7.17 -0.10
CA LEU A 16 -8.88 -7.91 -0.05
C LEU A 16 -9.21 -9.38 -0.34
N THR A 17 -9.61 -9.63 -1.58
CA THR A 17 -9.62 -10.99 -2.12
C THR A 17 -8.21 -11.55 -1.96
N LEU A 18 -8.14 -12.75 -1.39
CA LEU A 18 -6.95 -13.49 -0.94
C LEU A 18 -5.89 -13.80 -2.03
N SER A 19 -5.90 -13.10 -3.16
CA SER A 19 -5.01 -13.33 -4.31
C SER A 19 -4.17 -12.12 -4.72
N ASN A 20 -4.24 -10.99 -4.00
CA ASN A 20 -3.46 -9.79 -4.32
C ASN A 20 -2.26 -9.53 -3.38
N ARG A 21 -1.80 -10.52 -2.61
CA ARG A 21 -0.61 -10.38 -1.73
C ARG A 21 0.66 -9.93 -2.47
N MET A 22 0.72 -10.10 -3.79
CA MET A 22 1.83 -9.64 -4.64
C MET A 22 1.66 -8.22 -5.21
N LYS A 23 0.46 -7.62 -5.15
CA LYS A 23 0.18 -6.29 -5.70
C LYS A 23 -0.05 -5.33 -4.55
N ARG A 24 0.98 -4.58 -4.19
CA ARG A 24 0.93 -3.61 -3.08
C ARG A 24 0.71 -2.21 -3.62
N PRO A 25 -0.39 -1.54 -3.28
CA PRO A 25 -0.54 -0.14 -3.64
C PRO A 25 0.44 0.73 -2.85
N CYS A 26 0.91 1.80 -3.48
CA CYS A 26 1.68 2.84 -2.85
C CYS A 26 0.77 3.55 -1.82
N PRO A 27 1.24 3.78 -0.58
CA PRO A 27 0.42 4.41 0.46
C PRO A 27 0.03 5.86 0.16
N ASP A 28 0.67 6.48 -0.84
CA ASP A 28 0.51 7.90 -1.16
C ASP A 28 -0.32 8.12 -2.43
N CYS A 29 0.05 7.45 -3.54
CA CYS A 29 -0.65 7.59 -4.83
C CYS A 29 -1.55 6.41 -5.19
N GLY A 30 -1.61 5.35 -4.37
CA GLY A 30 -2.41 4.15 -4.63
C GLY A 30 -1.93 3.25 -5.78
N ARG A 31 -0.97 3.70 -6.60
CA ARG A 31 -0.42 2.90 -7.71
C ARG A 31 0.33 1.66 -7.21
N LEU A 32 0.27 0.58 -7.96
CA LEU A 32 0.98 -0.66 -7.60
C LEU A 32 2.49 -0.44 -7.56
N LEU A 33 3.09 -0.86 -6.46
CA LEU A 33 4.54 -0.86 -6.24
C LEU A 33 5.17 -2.03 -6.98
N ARG A 34 6.35 -1.77 -7.54
CA ARG A 34 7.19 -2.76 -8.20
C ARG A 34 8.13 -3.42 -7.19
N ARG A 35 8.14 -4.75 -7.14
CA ARG A 35 9.07 -5.48 -6.28
C ARG A 35 10.51 -5.33 -6.80
N GLY A 36 11.42 -4.88 -5.95
CA GLY A 36 12.85 -4.80 -6.24
C GLY A 36 13.54 -6.16 -6.22
N LYS A 37 14.79 -6.20 -6.70
CA LYS A 37 15.61 -7.43 -6.74
C LYS A 37 15.85 -8.03 -5.35
N ASP A 38 15.97 -7.18 -4.34
CA ASP A 38 16.22 -7.58 -2.95
C ASP A 38 15.00 -8.26 -2.28
N ASN A 39 13.85 -8.38 -2.96
CA ASN A 39 12.53 -8.80 -2.45
C ASN A 39 11.99 -8.05 -1.22
N THR A 40 12.79 -7.16 -0.63
CA THR A 40 12.51 -6.40 0.58
C THR A 40 11.89 -5.04 0.25
N LYS A 41 12.40 -4.38 -0.80
CA LYS A 41 11.99 -3.03 -1.21
C LYS A 41 10.93 -3.09 -2.31
N TRP A 42 9.93 -2.25 -2.18
CA TRP A 42 8.82 -2.07 -3.12
C TRP A 42 8.82 -0.65 -3.64
N PHE A 43 9.19 -0.46 -4.91
CA PHE A 43 9.41 0.85 -5.51
C PHE A 43 8.14 1.42 -6.12
N CYS A 44 7.92 2.73 -5.98
CA CYS A 44 6.86 3.42 -6.69
C CYS A 44 7.43 3.98 -8.00
N ASP A 45 6.88 3.52 -9.12
CA ASP A 45 7.28 4.01 -10.45
C ASP A 45 6.54 5.31 -10.85
N ASN A 46 5.85 5.97 -9.92
CA ASN A 46 5.16 7.23 -10.19
C ASN A 46 6.14 8.42 -10.05
N PRO A 47 6.46 9.15 -11.15
CA PRO A 47 7.37 10.30 -11.10
C PRO A 47 6.77 11.51 -10.36
N GLU A 48 5.47 11.52 -10.08
CA GLU A 48 4.83 12.60 -9.31
C GLU A 48 4.65 12.21 -7.83
N CYS A 49 4.87 10.94 -7.47
CA CYS A 49 4.74 10.50 -6.10
C CYS A 49 6.02 10.81 -5.31
N PRO A 50 5.93 11.35 -4.09
CA PRO A 50 7.11 11.55 -3.26
C PRO A 50 7.68 10.21 -2.76
N VAL A 51 6.90 9.13 -2.72
CA VAL A 51 7.38 7.81 -2.29
C VAL A 51 8.33 7.23 -3.32
N ILE A 52 9.54 6.86 -2.87
CA ILE A 52 10.53 6.15 -3.67
C ILE A 52 10.34 4.65 -3.50
N TYR A 53 10.37 4.18 -2.25
CA TYR A 53 10.16 2.78 -1.94
C TYR A 53 9.52 2.58 -0.56
N VAL A 54 8.92 1.40 -0.39
CA VAL A 54 8.32 0.93 0.86
C VAL A 54 8.96 -0.41 1.23
N ILE A 55 9.21 -0.61 2.51
CA ILE A 55 9.58 -1.91 3.09
C ILE A 55 8.44 -2.31 4.00
N PHE A 56 7.97 -3.54 3.83
CA PHE A 56 6.92 -4.13 4.64
C PHE A 56 7.53 -5.07 5.68
N ASP A 57 6.77 -5.34 6.72
CA ASP A 57 7.19 -6.31 7.73
C ASP A 57 7.27 -7.73 7.17
N PRO A 58 8.02 -8.64 7.82
CA PRO A 58 8.15 -10.02 7.37
C PRO A 58 6.84 -10.81 7.35
N LEU A 59 5.84 -10.39 8.13
CA LEU A 59 4.47 -10.91 8.14
C LEU A 59 3.55 -10.16 7.18
N TRP A 60 4.09 -9.15 6.48
CA TRP A 60 3.48 -8.53 5.31
C TRP A 60 2.18 -7.76 5.59
N LEU A 61 1.95 -7.40 6.86
CA LEU A 61 0.78 -6.73 7.42
C LEU A 61 0.83 -5.20 7.22
N GLU A 62 1.98 -4.57 7.49
CA GLU A 62 2.11 -3.11 7.54
C GLU A 62 3.44 -2.61 6.95
N PRO A 63 3.49 -1.38 6.40
CA PRO A 63 4.73 -0.77 5.95
C PRO A 63 5.59 -0.37 7.16
N ILE A 64 6.75 -1.02 7.34
CA ILE A 64 7.73 -0.64 8.38
C ILE A 64 8.43 0.66 8.01
N LYS A 65 8.75 0.85 6.72
CA LYS A 65 9.52 2.01 6.26
C LYS A 65 9.01 2.52 4.93
N ILE A 66 8.80 3.82 4.85
CA ILE A 66 8.44 4.52 3.62
C ILE A 66 9.54 5.54 3.33
N ALA A 67 10.34 5.29 2.30
CA ALA A 67 11.32 6.25 1.81
C ALA A 67 10.64 7.24 0.88
N ARG A 68 10.80 8.53 1.16
CA ARG A 68 10.21 9.63 0.39
C ARG A 68 11.31 10.58 -0.06
N GLU A 69 11.19 11.09 -1.28
CA GLU A 69 12.01 12.18 -1.79
C GLU A 69 11.44 13.51 -1.29
N SER A 70 12.18 14.22 -0.44
CA SER A 70 11.76 15.50 0.14
C SER A 70 11.48 16.57 -0.92
N ARG A 71 12.24 16.54 -2.03
CA ARG A 71 12.21 17.57 -3.09
C ARG A 71 10.95 17.58 -3.96
N ARG A 72 10.07 16.56 -3.87
CA ARG A 72 8.79 16.54 -4.63
C ARG A 72 7.63 17.21 -3.90
N ARG A 73 7.79 17.59 -2.63
CA ARG A 73 6.73 18.27 -1.85
C ARG A 73 6.66 19.78 -2.05
N GLU A 74 7.68 20.38 -2.65
CA GLU A 74 7.87 21.85 -2.67
C GLU A 74 7.61 22.48 -4.05
N ARG A 75 6.97 21.77 -4.99
CA ARG A 75 6.58 22.32 -6.29
C ARG A 75 5.09 22.58 -6.39
#